data_AF-A0A2V5TV83-F1
#
_entry.id   AF-A0A2V5TV83-F1
#
_cell.length_a   1.000
_cell.length_b   1.000
_cell.length_c   1.000
_cell.angle_alpha   90.00
_cell.angle_beta   90.00
_cell.angle_gamma   90.00
#
_symmetry.space_group_name_H-M   'P 1'
#
loop_
_entity.id
_entity.type
_entity.pdbx_description
1 polymer ?
#
loop_
_entity_poly.entity_id
_entity_poly.type
_entity_poly.pdbx_seq_one_letter_code
_entity_poly.pdbx_strand_id
1 'polypeptide(L)' 'MKYWEIIADNLSKAGWSWGCVSAVDSEGRTIWIVDAHRADGKRFVVRADNKLTAFMGTWLNLG' A
#
# COMPACT_ATOMS: atom_id res chain seq x y z
N MET A 1 6.03 -3.85 16.95
CA MET A 1 6.40 -4.04 15.54
C MET A 1 5.14 -3.85 14.72
N LYS A 2 5.00 -2.78 13.93
CA LYS A 2 3.78 -2.59 13.14
C LYS A 2 3.95 -3.40 11.85
N TYR A 3 3.12 -4.42 11.63
CA TYR A 3 3.23 -5.33 10.48
C TYR A 3 3.36 -4.63 9.11
N TRP A 4 2.76 -3.44 8.94
CA TRP A 4 2.84 -2.69 7.69
C TRP A 4 4.24 -2.11 7.42
N GLU A 5 5.06 -1.87 8.45
CA GLU A 5 6.45 -1.42 8.30
C GLU A 5 7.31 -2.52 7.67
N ILE A 6 7.07 -3.78 8.04
CA ILE A 6 7.73 -4.95 7.44
C ILE A 6 7.35 -5.06 5.97
N ILE A 7 6.07 -4.87 5.65
CA ILE A 7 5.59 -4.95 4.26
C ILE A 7 6.18 -3.79 3.43
N ALA A 8 6.18 -2.58 3.97
CA ALA A 8 6.80 -1.42 3.34
C ALA A 8 8.31 -1.63 3.06
N ASP A 9 9.03 -2.21 4.02
CA ASP A 9 10.45 -2.56 3.85
C ASP A 9 10.64 -3.63 2.76
N ASN A 10 9.79 -4.66 2.73
CA ASN A 10 9.83 -5.69 1.69
C ASN A 10 9.51 -5.14 0.29
N LEU A 11 8.57 -4.20 0.17
CA LEU A 11 8.29 -3.48 -1.10
C LEU A 11 9.54 -2.78 -1.60
N SER A 12 10.19 -1.98 -0.74
CA SER A 12 11.43 -1.28 -1.07
C SER A 12 12.55 -2.26 -1.48
N LYS A 13 12.72 -3.37 -0.75
CA LYS A 13 13.70 -4.42 -1.06
C LYS A 13 13.43 -5.13 -2.39
N ALA A 14 12.16 -5.26 -2.78
CA ALA A 14 11.76 -5.83 -4.08
C ALA A 14 11.84 -4.82 -5.24
N GLY A 15 12.39 -3.62 -4.99
CA GLY A 15 12.59 -2.57 -5.99
C GLY A 15 11.35 -1.73 -6.27
N TRP A 16 10.33 -1.79 -5.40
CA TRP A 16 9.15 -0.95 -5.50
C TRP A 16 9.35 0.37 -4.79
N SER A 17 9.02 1.46 -5.47
CA SER A 17 8.77 2.74 -4.82
C SER A 17 7.31 2.80 -4.38
N TRP A 18 7.03 3.37 -3.22
CA TRP A 18 5.66 3.40 -2.69
C TRP A 18 5.34 4.68 -1.94
N GLY A 19 4.06 5.04 -1.93
CA GLY A 19 3.47 6.11 -1.13
C GLY A 19 2.20 5.63 -0.45
N CYS A 20 1.88 6.21 0.71
CA CYS A 20 0.67 5.89 1.46
C CYS A 20 0.02 7.18 1.98
N VAL A 21 -1.26 7.36 1.67
CA VAL A 21 -2.07 8.48 2.15
C VAL A 21 -3.36 7.97 2.78
N SER A 22 -3.92 8.74 3.70
CA SER A 22 -5.27 8.52 4.22
C SER A 22 -6.23 9.55 3.65
N ALA A 23 -7.47 9.14 3.39
CA ALA A 23 -8.58 10.01 3.01
C ALA A 23 -9.83 9.66 3.82
N VAL A 24 -10.80 10.56 3.86
CA VAL A 24 -12.12 10.31 4.44
C VAL A 24 -13.12 10.09 3.30
N ASP A 25 -13.85 8.97 3.32
CA ASP A 25 -14.87 8.67 2.32
C ASP A 25 -16.20 9.41 2.59
N SER A 26 -17.19 9.25 1.71
CA SER A 26 -18.50 9.89 1.83
C SER A 26 -19.31 9.43 3.06
N GLU A 27 -18.93 8.31 3.67
CA GLU A 27 -19.53 7.78 4.90
C GLU A 27 -18.76 8.23 6.16
N GLY A 28 -17.74 9.08 6.01
CA GLY A 28 -16.92 9.55 7.12
C GLY A 28 -15.85 8.54 7.58
N ARG A 29 -15.64 7.44 6.85
CA ARG A 29 -14.63 6.43 7.21
C ARG A 29 -13.26 6.86 6.71
N THR A 30 -12.25 6.63 7.55
CA THR A 30 -10.86 6.74 7.09
C THR A 30 -10.53 5.55 6.18
N ILE A 31 -10.06 5.84 4.99
CA ILE A 31 -9.52 4.87 4.05
C ILE A 31 -8.03 5.15 3.83
N TRP A 32 -7.27 4.09 3.59
CA TRP A 32 -5.86 4.12 3.27
C TRP A 32 -5.65 3.76 1.81
N ILE A 33 -4.89 4.59 1.11
CA ILE A 33 -4.51 4.39 -0.29
C ILE A 33 -3.01 4.16 -0.33
N VAL A 34 -2.59 3.00 -0.82
CA VAL A 34 -1.19 2.67 -1.10
C VAL A 34 -0.99 2.67 -2.61
N ASP A 35 -0.02 3.43 -3.08
CA ASP A 35 0.40 3.46 -4.48
C ASP A 35 1.82 2.91 -4.55
N ALA A 36 2.00 1.77 -5.22
CA ALA A 36 3.30 1.13 -5.45
C ALA A 36 3.60 1.16 -6.96
N HIS A 37 4.80 1.61 -7.32
CA HIS A 37 5.23 1.70 -8.71
C HIS A 37 6.69 1.27 -8.88
N ARG A 38 7.05 0.89 -10.11
CA ARG A 38 8.38 0.42 -10.46
C ARG A 38 8.81 0.92 -11.84
N ALA A 39 10.12 0.98 -12.08
CA ALA A 39 10.72 1.54 -13.30
C ALA A 39 10.34 0.79 -14.59
N ASP A 40 9.92 -0.47 -14.49
CA ASP A 40 9.41 -1.26 -15.62
C ASP A 40 7.96 -0.92 -15.99
N GLY A 41 7.42 0.19 -15.46
CA GLY A 41 6.10 0.71 -15.77
C GLY A 41 4.97 0.05 -14.99
N LYS A 42 5.26 -0.91 -14.09
CA LYS A 42 4.23 -1.53 -13.25
C LYS A 42 3.76 -0.57 -12.17
N ARG A 43 2.45 -0.51 -11.94
CA ARG A 43 1.82 0.30 -10.89
C ARG A 43 0.61 -0.42 -10.29
N PHE A 44 0.49 -0.36 -8.97
CA PHE A 44 -0.59 -0.95 -8.21
C PHE A 44 -1.10 0.06 -7.19
N VAL A 45 -2.41 0.27 -7.16
CA VAL A 45 -3.08 1.16 -6.20
C VAL A 45 -4.08 0.34 -5.42
N VAL A 46 -3.89 0.25 -4.10
CA VAL A 46 -4.78 -0.49 -3.19
C VAL A 46 -5.47 0.49 -2.26
N ARG A 47 -6.77 0.27 -2.04
CA ARG A 47 -7.58 1.01 -1.07
C ARG A 47 -8.11 0.04 -0.02
N ALA A 48 -7.97 0.38 1.25
CA ALA A 48 -8.56 -0.39 2.34
C ALA A 48 -8.96 0.53 3.51
N ASP A 49 -9.92 0.09 4.30
CA ASP A 49 -10.35 0.71 5.56
C ASP A 49 -9.23 0.74 6.62
N ASN A 50 -8.30 -0.22 6.56
CA ASN A 50 -7.19 -0.34 7.49
C ASN A 50 -5.82 -0.28 6.79
N LYS A 51 -4.87 0.46 7.37
CA LYS A 51 -3.53 0.67 6.80
C LYS A 51 -2.81 -0.65 6.53
N LEU A 52 -2.87 -1.59 7.49
CA LEU A 52 -2.23 -2.88 7.33
C LEU A 52 -2.82 -3.66 6.16
N THR A 53 -4.15 -3.65 6.02
CA THR A 53 -4.86 -4.30 4.92
C THR A 53 -4.47 -3.71 3.58
N ALA A 54 -4.28 -2.39 3.48
CA ALA A 54 -3.82 -1.75 2.25
C ALA A 54 -2.40 -2.21 1.84
N PHE A 55 -1.48 -2.31 2.81
CA PHE A 55 -0.13 -2.82 2.56
C PHE A 55 -0.13 -4.32 2.22
N MET A 56 -0.88 -5.15 2.96
CA MET A 56 -1.01 -6.59 2.66
C MET A 56 -1.60 -6.82 1.27
N GLY A 57 -2.66 -6.09 0.92
CA GLY A 57 -3.25 -6.15 -0.42
C GLY A 57 -2.25 -5.74 -1.49
N THR A 58 -1.42 -4.73 -1.24
CA THR A 58 -0.36 -4.34 -2.17
C THR A 58 0.61 -5.49 -2.37
N TRP A 59 1.15 -6.07 -1.30
CA TRP A 59 2.11 -7.18 -1.37
C TRP A 59 1.58 -8.41 -2.12
N LEU A 60 0.33 -8.82 -1.86
CA LEU A 60 -0.27 -9.98 -2.50
C LEU A 60 -0.46 -9.80 -4.02
N ASN A 61 -0.67 -8.57 -4.48
CA ASN A 61 -0.83 -8.26 -5.91
C ASN A 61 0.51 -8.18 -6.68
N LEU A 62 1.63 -8.20 -5.96
CA LEU A 62 2.99 -8.10 -6.54
C LEU A 62 3.70 -9.45 -6.68
N GLY A 63 3.05 -10.54 -6.25
CA GLY A 63 3.56 -11.91 -6.36
C GLY A 63 3.83 -12.37 -7.79
#